data_AF-A0AAV4IHP6-F1
#
_entry.id   AF-A0AAV4IHP6-F1
#
_cell.length_a   1.000
_cell.length_b   1.000
_cell.length_c   1.000
_cell.angle_alpha   90.00
_cell.angle_beta   90.00
_cell.angle_gamma   90.00
#
_symmetry.space_group_name_H-M   'P 1'
#
loop_
_entity.id
_entity.type
_entity.pdbx_description
1 polymer ?
#
loop_
_entity_poly.entity_id
_entity_poly.type
_entity_poly.pdbx_seq_one_letter_code
_entity_poly.pdbx_strand_id
1 'polypeptide(L)'
;MEGKVEEERRWIKGCYHNYEKPQEIPDSHRVDDLKEFESIIWKYPSEMMILQYDHTPGEMAVLCSSGSSGWLMSSQSDWILRKLNGHQKKTLNLNIVGNYCTKEEVEILANTRMGEDIERLNVIFNVWNNVDGSVFTSTMNRSGDWVLVSLDLTSNPTVLYCDNLGWESRTGLLEYLVVVEYTSIFGIVTCIWRSLS
;
A
#
# COMPACT_ATOMS: atom_id res chain seq x y z
N MET A 1 21.23 -4.01 -17.87
CA MET A 1 20.47 -3.15 -16.94
C MET A 1 19.39 -2.37 -17.68
N GLU A 2 19.73 -1.65 -18.76
CA GLU A 2 18.75 -0.93 -19.61
C GLU A 2 17.64 -1.81 -20.21
N GLY A 3 17.96 -3.05 -20.61
CA GLY A 3 16.97 -3.98 -21.17
C GLY A 3 15.86 -4.39 -20.21
N LYS A 4 16.18 -4.57 -18.91
CA LYS A 4 15.21 -4.93 -17.88
C LYS A 4 14.25 -3.77 -17.56
N VAL A 5 14.81 -2.56 -17.45
CA VAL A 5 14.03 -1.33 -17.21
C VAL A 5 13.04 -1.07 -18.36
N GLU A 6 13.44 -1.35 -19.60
CA GLU A 6 12.58 -1.14 -20.77
C GLU A 6 11.48 -2.22 -20.91
N GLU A 7 11.75 -3.43 -20.43
CA GLU A 7 10.77 -4.53 -20.35
C GLU A 7 9.74 -4.26 -19.25
N GLU A 8 10.19 -3.79 -18.08
CA GLU A 8 9.35 -3.37 -16.96
C GLU A 8 8.46 -2.18 -17.33
N ARG A 9 9.00 -1.17 -18.01
CA ARG A 9 8.22 -0.04 -18.54
C ARG A 9 7.16 -0.46 -19.56
N ARG A 10 7.48 -1.44 -20.42
CA ARG A 10 6.51 -1.99 -21.37
C ARG A 10 5.42 -2.78 -20.67
N TRP A 11 5.77 -3.52 -19.61
CA TRP A 11 4.81 -4.24 -18.80
C TRP A 11 3.87 -3.29 -18.02
N ILE A 12 4.41 -2.26 -17.36
CA ILE A 12 3.62 -1.21 -16.71
C ILE A 12 2.74 -0.48 -17.74
N LYS A 13 3.22 -0.22 -18.95
CA LYS A 13 2.35 0.34 -19.99
C LYS A 13 1.24 -0.65 -20.35
N GLY A 14 1.57 -1.91 -20.63
CA GLY A 14 0.64 -2.96 -21.04
C GLY A 14 -0.46 -3.28 -20.04
N CYS A 15 -0.13 -3.34 -18.74
CA CYS A 15 -1.07 -3.62 -17.65
C CYS A 15 -1.96 -2.42 -17.28
N TYR A 16 -1.64 -1.23 -17.77
CA TYR A 16 -2.33 0.03 -17.41
C TYR A 16 -2.92 0.76 -18.63
N HIS A 17 -3.08 0.11 -19.78
CA HIS A 17 -3.66 0.72 -20.98
C HIS A 17 -5.09 1.29 -20.79
N ASN A 18 -5.83 0.78 -19.79
CA ASN A 18 -7.16 1.27 -19.41
C ASN A 18 -7.20 1.89 -18.01
N TYR A 19 -6.06 2.03 -17.34
CA TYR A 19 -6.00 2.78 -16.10
C TYR A 19 -6.06 4.25 -16.51
N GLU A 20 -7.10 4.98 -16.09
CA GLU A 20 -7.01 6.43 -16.07
C GLU A 20 -5.79 6.75 -15.21
N LYS A 21 -4.67 7.10 -15.86
CA LYS A 21 -3.53 7.72 -15.19
C LYS A 21 -4.18 8.77 -14.29
N PRO A 22 -3.99 8.74 -12.96
CA PRO A 22 -4.51 9.79 -12.10
C PRO A 22 -4.17 11.09 -12.79
N GLN A 23 -5.19 11.92 -13.08
CA GLN A 23 -4.96 13.23 -13.70
C GLN A 23 -3.74 13.80 -13.01
N GLU A 24 -2.70 14.09 -13.79
CA GLU A 24 -1.36 14.41 -13.30
C GLU A 24 -1.49 15.12 -11.98
N ILE A 25 -0.99 14.55 -10.88
CA ILE A 25 -1.01 15.21 -9.57
C ILE A 25 -0.36 16.57 -9.86
N PRO A 26 -1.15 17.65 -9.96
CA PRO A 26 -0.73 18.79 -10.75
C PRO A 26 0.31 19.51 -9.91
N ASP A 27 1.60 19.38 -10.25
CA ASP A 27 2.76 19.87 -9.47
C ASP A 27 2.36 20.27 -8.05
N SER A 28 1.97 19.28 -7.22
CA SER A 28 1.19 19.50 -6.00
C SER A 28 2.04 20.02 -4.84
N HIS A 29 2.99 20.87 -5.17
CA HIS A 29 3.83 21.57 -4.24
C HIS A 29 3.65 23.06 -4.49
N ARG A 30 2.40 23.55 -4.40
CA ARG A 30 2.23 24.98 -4.23
C ARG A 30 2.87 25.30 -2.88
N VAL A 31 3.67 26.36 -2.83
CA VAL A 31 4.28 26.83 -1.58
C VAL A 31 3.23 26.98 -0.47
N ASP A 32 1.98 27.25 -0.84
CA ASP A 32 0.86 27.36 0.07
C ASP A 32 0.47 26.02 0.73
N ASP A 33 0.55 24.89 0.02
CA ASP A 33 0.28 23.55 0.59
C ASP A 33 1.34 23.17 1.63
N LEU A 34 2.60 23.50 1.35
CA LEU A 34 3.72 23.29 2.29
C LEU A 34 3.57 24.18 3.53
N LYS A 35 3.13 25.43 3.37
CA LYS A 35 2.85 26.34 4.49
C LYS A 35 1.66 25.89 5.32
N GLU A 36 0.62 25.35 4.69
CA GLU A 36 -0.52 24.79 5.39
C GLU A 36 -0.09 23.58 6.23
N PHE A 37 0.69 22.67 5.64
CA PHE A 37 1.24 21.51 6.34
C PHE A 37 2.16 21.90 7.50
N GLU A 38 3.08 22.86 7.27
CA GLU A 38 3.92 23.44 8.30
C GLU A 38 3.09 24.06 9.43
N SER A 39 2.06 24.84 9.08
CA SER A 39 1.16 25.43 10.08
C SER A 39 0.44 24.36 10.89
N ILE A 40 0.06 23.24 10.30
CA ILE A 40 -0.60 22.15 11.03
C ILE A 40 0.34 21.54 12.07
N ILE A 41 1.59 21.27 11.70
CA ILE A 41 2.59 20.66 12.58
C ILE A 41 2.92 21.57 13.78
N TRP A 42 3.09 22.88 13.54
CA TRP A 42 3.60 23.78 14.58
C TRP A 42 2.53 24.53 15.38
N LYS A 43 1.28 24.59 14.90
CA LYS A 43 0.21 25.37 15.55
C LYS A 43 -0.60 24.57 16.57
N TYR A 44 -0.70 23.25 16.39
CA TYR A 44 -1.54 22.39 17.24
C TYR A 44 -0.67 21.57 18.22
N PRO A 45 -1.21 21.18 19.40
CA PRO A 45 -0.50 20.29 20.32
C PRO A 45 -0.16 18.93 19.68
N SER A 46 1.02 18.36 19.98
CA SER A 46 1.53 17.15 19.31
C SER A 46 0.59 15.94 19.36
N GLU A 47 -0.18 15.81 20.44
CA GLU A 47 -1.10 14.69 20.68
C GLU A 47 -2.56 14.99 20.26
N MET A 48 -2.82 16.20 19.75
CA MET A 48 -4.19 16.58 19.36
C MET A 48 -4.58 15.91 18.05
N MET A 49 -5.64 15.11 18.06
CA MET A 49 -6.16 14.49 16.84
C MET A 49 -6.74 15.54 15.87
N ILE A 50 -6.25 15.56 14.63
CA ILE A 50 -6.81 16.40 13.56
C ILE A 50 -7.71 15.55 12.67
N LEU A 51 -9.02 15.61 12.93
CA LEU A 51 -10.03 14.73 12.32
C LEU A 51 -10.02 14.70 10.77
N GLN A 52 -9.70 15.81 10.11
CA GLN A 52 -9.62 15.86 8.64
C GLN A 52 -8.57 14.88 8.09
N TYR A 53 -7.47 14.74 8.81
CA TYR A 53 -6.32 13.93 8.43
C TYR A 53 -6.23 12.64 9.21
N ASP A 54 -7.02 12.45 10.26
CA ASP A 54 -6.99 11.27 11.13
C ASP A 54 -5.59 10.99 11.70
N HIS A 55 -4.81 12.06 11.92
CA HIS A 55 -3.45 12.03 12.45
C HIS A 55 -3.24 13.14 13.47
N THR A 56 -2.33 12.91 14.41
CA THR A 56 -1.84 13.97 15.29
C THR A 56 -0.72 14.77 14.59
N PRO A 57 -0.46 16.03 14.97
CA PRO A 57 0.70 16.77 14.49
C PRO A 57 2.02 16.02 14.72
N GLY A 58 2.13 15.28 15.84
CA GLY A 58 3.29 14.45 16.14
C GLY A 58 3.51 13.37 15.09
N GLU A 59 2.46 12.63 14.72
CA GLU A 59 2.53 11.65 13.64
C GLU A 59 2.85 12.32 12.30
N MET A 60 2.22 13.44 11.97
CA MET A 60 2.50 14.18 10.72
C MET A 60 3.95 14.65 10.63
N ALA A 61 4.55 15.10 11.73
CA ALA A 61 5.94 15.56 11.78
C ALA A 61 6.95 14.45 11.47
N VAL A 62 6.59 13.18 11.66
CA VAL A 62 7.40 12.03 11.24
C VAL A 62 7.71 12.08 9.75
N LEU A 63 6.77 12.53 8.91
CA LEU A 63 6.97 12.65 7.46
C LEU A 63 8.07 13.65 7.08
N CYS A 64 8.38 14.60 7.95
CA CYS A 64 9.44 15.59 7.77
C CYS A 64 10.79 15.14 8.32
N SER A 65 10.83 14.01 9.04
CA SER A 65 12.01 13.56 9.75
C SER A 65 12.91 12.71 8.84
N SER A 66 14.21 12.71 9.11
CA SER A 66 15.19 11.90 8.38
C SER A 66 15.59 10.64 9.15
N GLY A 67 16.05 9.61 8.45
CA GLY A 67 16.60 8.40 9.06
C GLY A 67 15.53 7.57 9.78
N SER A 68 15.87 7.01 10.96
CA SER A 68 14.98 6.14 11.72
C SER A 68 13.72 6.83 12.27
N SER A 69 13.71 8.16 12.33
CA SER A 69 12.56 8.95 12.77
C SER A 69 11.63 9.34 11.62
N GLY A 70 12.02 9.07 10.37
CA GLY A 70 11.27 9.42 9.15
C GLY A 70 10.43 8.31 8.56
N TRP A 71 10.32 7.16 9.23
CA TRP A 71 9.59 6.02 8.70
C TRP A 71 8.09 6.25 8.74
N LEU A 72 7.43 5.95 7.62
CA LEU A 72 5.98 5.99 7.52
C LEU A 72 5.36 5.07 8.59
N MET A 73 4.42 5.60 9.36
CA MET A 73 3.68 4.88 10.38
C MET A 73 2.53 4.08 9.77
N SER A 74 2.08 3.05 10.47
CA SER A 74 0.96 2.22 9.99
C SER A 74 -0.35 2.99 9.88
N SER A 75 -0.60 3.96 10.78
CA SER A 75 -1.74 4.88 10.70
C SER A 75 -1.73 5.71 9.41
N GLN A 76 -0.55 6.17 9.01
CA GLN A 76 -0.36 6.98 7.79
C GLN A 76 -0.60 6.15 6.54
N SER A 77 -0.01 4.95 6.49
CA SER A 77 -0.25 3.95 5.47
C SER A 77 -1.75 3.63 5.32
N ASP A 78 -2.45 3.34 6.42
CA ASP A 78 -3.88 3.07 6.42
C ASP A 78 -4.71 4.25 5.87
N TRP A 79 -4.43 5.46 6.35
CA TRP A 79 -5.15 6.64 5.89
C TRP A 79 -4.98 6.89 4.40
N ILE A 80 -3.75 6.75 3.86
CA ILE A 80 -3.50 6.87 2.42
C ILE A 80 -4.38 5.87 1.66
N LEU A 81 -4.43 4.61 2.10
CA LEU A 81 -5.22 3.60 1.42
C LEU A 81 -6.73 3.84 1.54
N ARG A 82 -7.23 4.33 2.69
CA ARG A 82 -8.64 4.75 2.83
C ARG A 82 -8.98 5.90 1.88
N LYS A 83 -8.08 6.87 1.69
CA LYS A 83 -8.26 7.94 0.70
C LYS A 83 -8.25 7.39 -0.72
N LEU A 84 -7.30 6.52 -1.08
CA LEU A 84 -7.25 5.87 -2.40
C LEU A 84 -8.51 5.06 -2.68
N ASN A 85 -8.99 4.32 -1.68
CA ASN A 85 -10.25 3.59 -1.73
C ASN A 85 -11.45 4.50 -2.03
N GLY A 86 -11.45 5.75 -1.57
CA GLY A 86 -12.49 6.72 -1.91
C GLY A 86 -12.45 7.23 -3.36
N HIS A 87 -11.33 7.07 -4.06
CA HIS A 87 -11.12 7.58 -5.43
C HIS A 87 -11.03 6.47 -6.48
N GLN A 88 -10.55 5.27 -6.12
CA GLN A 88 -10.33 4.15 -7.01
C GLN A 88 -11.47 3.13 -6.86
N LYS A 89 -12.42 3.18 -7.80
CA LYS A 89 -13.64 2.35 -7.78
C LYS A 89 -13.36 0.85 -7.94
N LYS A 90 -12.50 0.50 -8.89
CA LYS A 90 -12.19 -0.89 -9.24
C LYS A 90 -10.98 -1.48 -8.51
N THR A 91 -10.41 -0.75 -7.56
CA THR A 91 -9.23 -1.17 -6.80
C THR A 91 -9.54 -1.10 -5.32
N LEU A 92 -9.34 -2.22 -4.63
CA LEU A 92 -9.40 -2.27 -3.18
C LEU A 92 -7.98 -2.22 -2.62
N ASN A 93 -7.70 -1.24 -1.76
CA ASN A 93 -6.41 -1.03 -1.13
C ASN A 93 -6.51 -1.36 0.37
N LEU A 94 -5.66 -2.27 0.87
CA LEU A 94 -5.71 -2.77 2.24
C LEU A 94 -4.35 -2.61 2.94
N ASN A 95 -4.39 -2.17 4.20
CA ASN A 95 -3.24 -2.24 5.11
C ASN A 95 -3.44 -3.44 6.05
N ILE A 96 -2.64 -4.50 5.88
CA ILE A 96 -2.78 -5.72 6.69
C ILE A 96 -1.81 -5.77 7.87
N VAL A 97 -1.18 -4.65 8.23
CA VAL A 97 -0.31 -4.57 9.40
C VAL A 97 -1.14 -4.61 10.69
N GLY A 98 -0.72 -5.42 11.67
CA GLY A 98 -1.18 -5.30 13.05
C GLY A 98 -2.70 -5.44 13.33
N ASN A 99 -3.42 -6.30 12.62
CA ASN A 99 -4.88 -6.43 12.72
C ASN A 99 -5.67 -5.18 12.29
N TYR A 100 -5.07 -4.23 11.53
CA TYR A 100 -5.83 -3.09 10.98
C TYR A 100 -6.86 -3.51 9.93
N CYS A 101 -6.76 -4.72 9.39
CA CYS A 101 -7.72 -5.24 8.45
C CYS A 101 -7.91 -6.73 8.67
N THR A 102 -9.01 -7.13 9.31
CA THR A 102 -9.38 -8.54 9.42
C THR A 102 -10.00 -9.04 8.12
N LYS A 103 -10.03 -10.36 7.93
CA LYS A 103 -10.73 -10.96 6.79
C LYS A 103 -12.18 -10.50 6.71
N GLU A 104 -12.89 -10.43 7.84
CA GLU A 104 -14.27 -9.95 7.91
C GLU A 104 -14.41 -8.49 7.46
N GLU A 105 -13.46 -7.62 7.83
CA GLU A 105 -13.47 -6.23 7.39
C GLU A 105 -13.27 -6.11 5.88
N VAL A 106 -12.40 -6.95 5.31
CA VAL A 106 -12.23 -7.04 3.86
C VAL A 106 -13.49 -7.55 3.18
N GLU A 107 -14.15 -8.57 3.73
CA GLU A 107 -15.43 -9.06 3.20
C GLU A 107 -16.50 -7.98 3.24
N ILE A 108 -16.60 -7.20 4.32
CA ILE A 108 -17.53 -6.06 4.43
C ILE A 108 -17.19 -4.98 3.41
N LEU A 109 -15.92 -4.60 3.28
CA LEU A 109 -15.46 -3.59 2.33
C LEU A 109 -15.69 -4.03 0.88
N ALA A 110 -15.39 -5.28 0.56
CA ALA A 110 -15.65 -5.87 -0.75
C ALA A 110 -17.15 -5.85 -1.03
N ASN A 111 -17.99 -6.39 -0.13
CA ASN A 111 -19.45 -6.44 -0.30
C ASN A 111 -20.10 -5.05 -0.43
N THR A 112 -19.62 -4.07 0.34
CA THR A 112 -20.12 -2.68 0.26
C THR A 112 -19.77 -2.05 -1.09
N ARG A 113 -18.67 -2.49 -1.70
CA ARG A 113 -18.21 -2.04 -3.01
C ARG A 113 -18.69 -2.90 -4.17
N MET A 114 -19.19 -4.12 -3.95
CA MET A 114 -19.56 -5.11 -4.98
C MET A 114 -20.71 -4.69 -5.92
N GLY A 115 -21.22 -3.46 -5.84
CA GLY A 115 -21.91 -2.84 -6.96
C GLY A 115 -20.96 -2.41 -8.10
N GLU A 116 -19.65 -2.37 -7.84
CA GLU A 116 -18.55 -2.03 -8.72
C GLU A 116 -17.62 -3.26 -8.77
N ASP A 117 -17.54 -3.96 -9.91
CA ASP A 117 -16.67 -5.14 -10.08
C ASP A 117 -15.21 -4.79 -9.73
N ILE A 118 -14.73 -5.26 -8.57
CA ILE A 118 -13.35 -5.02 -8.13
C ILE A 118 -12.42 -5.85 -9.01
N GLU A 119 -11.54 -5.17 -9.75
CA GLU A 119 -10.60 -5.81 -10.68
C GLU A 119 -9.19 -5.96 -10.08
N ARG A 120 -8.91 -5.26 -8.97
CA ARG A 120 -7.57 -5.28 -8.36
C ARG A 120 -7.63 -5.19 -6.84
N LEU A 121 -6.78 -5.98 -6.19
CA LEU A 121 -6.50 -5.90 -4.76
C LEU A 121 -5.06 -5.43 -4.56
N ASN A 122 -4.88 -4.34 -3.84
CA ASN A 122 -3.58 -3.85 -3.39
C ASN A 122 -3.48 -4.09 -1.89
N VAL A 123 -2.41 -4.74 -1.46
CA VAL A 123 -2.15 -5.05 -0.06
C VAL A 123 -0.80 -4.45 0.29
N ILE A 124 -0.75 -3.63 1.34
CA ILE A 124 0.51 -3.17 1.91
C ILE A 124 0.74 -3.82 3.26
N PHE A 125 2.00 -4.16 3.52
CA PHE A 125 2.44 -4.63 4.82
C PHE A 125 3.89 -4.24 5.08
N ASN A 126 4.24 -4.20 6.36
CA ASN A 126 5.58 -3.89 6.81
C ASN A 126 6.37 -5.19 6.96
N VAL A 127 7.48 -5.30 6.24
CA VAL A 127 8.38 -6.45 6.27
C VAL A 127 9.71 -6.12 6.94
N TRP A 128 10.33 -7.16 7.46
CA TRP A 128 11.64 -7.11 8.10
C TRP A 128 12.51 -8.21 7.58
N ASN A 129 13.80 -7.94 7.45
CA ASN A 129 14.81 -8.92 7.15
C ASN A 129 15.74 -9.12 8.36
N ASN A 130 15.89 -10.36 8.81
CA ASN A 130 16.84 -10.75 9.82
C ASN A 130 18.26 -10.86 9.23
N VAL A 131 19.26 -10.91 10.11
CA VAL A 131 20.68 -11.06 9.72
C VAL A 131 20.93 -12.37 8.93
N ASP A 132 20.11 -13.39 9.13
CA ASP A 132 20.15 -14.66 8.42
C ASP A 132 19.41 -14.64 7.06
N GLY A 133 18.91 -13.49 6.63
CA GLY A 133 18.13 -13.32 5.40
C GLY A 133 16.65 -13.70 5.54
N SER A 134 16.15 -13.97 6.75
CA SER A 134 14.73 -14.30 6.97
C SER A 134 13.81 -13.09 6.97
N VAL A 135 12.78 -13.16 6.11
CA VAL A 135 11.77 -12.09 5.97
C VAL A 135 10.52 -12.42 6.78
N PHE A 136 10.04 -11.47 7.60
CA PHE A 136 8.81 -11.60 8.38
C PHE A 136 7.99 -10.30 8.38
N THR A 137 6.68 -10.39 8.60
CA THR A 137 5.79 -9.23 8.77
C THR A 137 5.89 -8.70 10.19
N SER A 138 6.03 -7.38 10.37
CA SER A 138 6.03 -6.75 11.68
C SER A 138 4.67 -6.19 12.05
N THR A 139 4.34 -6.26 13.34
CA THR A 139 3.16 -5.64 13.94
C THR A 139 3.56 -4.30 14.56
N MET A 140 3.14 -3.24 13.87
CA MET A 140 2.96 -1.83 14.29
C MET A 140 4.13 -0.98 14.81
N ASN A 141 5.15 -1.50 15.51
CA ASN A 141 6.01 -0.63 16.34
C ASN A 141 7.50 -0.67 16.04
N ARG A 142 7.90 -1.17 14.87
CA ARG A 142 9.31 -1.13 14.45
C ARG A 142 9.41 -0.62 13.01
N SER A 143 10.45 0.16 12.72
CA SER A 143 10.87 0.67 11.40
C SER A 143 11.30 -0.42 10.39
N GLY A 144 10.36 -1.06 9.70
CA GLY A 144 10.62 -2.01 8.61
C GLY A 144 10.31 -1.43 7.24
N ASP A 145 10.60 -2.18 6.18
CA ASP A 145 10.28 -1.73 4.82
C ASP A 145 8.79 -1.93 4.49
N TRP A 146 8.24 -0.99 3.73
CA TRP A 146 6.86 -1.05 3.27
C TRP A 146 6.80 -1.70 1.90
N VAL A 147 6.13 -2.85 1.83
CA VAL A 147 5.93 -3.61 0.60
C VAL A 147 4.51 -3.42 0.12
N LEU A 148 4.35 -3.33 -1.20
CA LEU A 148 3.07 -3.37 -1.88
C LEU A 148 2.96 -4.67 -2.68
N VAL A 149 1.87 -5.40 -2.49
CA VAL A 149 1.47 -6.51 -3.32
C VAL A 149 0.20 -6.14 -4.07
N SER A 150 0.25 -6.18 -5.39
CA SER A 150 -0.91 -5.91 -6.25
C SER A 150 -1.35 -7.21 -6.91
N LEU A 151 -2.64 -7.52 -6.81
CA LEU A 151 -3.25 -8.70 -7.38
C LEU A 151 -4.29 -8.29 -8.39
N ASP A 152 -4.11 -8.77 -9.62
CA ASP A 152 -5.14 -8.72 -10.64
C ASP A 152 -6.22 -9.76 -10.29
N LEU A 153 -7.47 -9.31 -10.10
CA LEU A 153 -8.61 -10.17 -9.79
C LEU A 153 -9.45 -10.49 -11.03
N THR A 154 -9.00 -10.06 -12.22
CA THR A 154 -9.67 -10.39 -13.48
C THR A 154 -9.42 -11.85 -13.87
N SER A 155 -9.83 -12.24 -15.08
CA SER A 155 -9.81 -13.63 -15.56
C SER A 155 -8.43 -14.31 -15.55
N ASN A 156 -7.35 -13.54 -15.44
CA ASN A 156 -5.97 -14.04 -15.39
C ASN A 156 -5.26 -13.48 -14.15
N PRO A 157 -5.45 -14.09 -12.97
CA PRO A 157 -4.92 -13.52 -11.73
C PRO A 157 -3.40 -13.58 -11.70
N THR A 158 -2.78 -12.40 -11.62
CA THR A 158 -1.34 -12.23 -11.47
C THR A 158 -1.02 -11.50 -10.19
N VAL A 159 0.04 -11.95 -9.50
CA VAL A 159 0.57 -11.26 -8.32
C VAL A 159 1.81 -10.48 -8.71
N LEU A 160 1.80 -9.19 -8.35
CA LEU A 160 2.92 -8.28 -8.43
C LEU A 160 3.42 -7.99 -7.01
N TYR A 161 4.71 -8.23 -6.77
CA TYR A 161 5.39 -7.84 -5.54
C TYR A 161 6.28 -6.62 -5.80
N CYS A 162 6.07 -5.55 -5.05
CA CYS A 162 6.82 -4.30 -5.14
C CYS A 162 7.52 -4.01 -3.82
N ASP A 163 8.85 -3.98 -3.87
CA ASP A 163 9.73 -3.76 -2.72
C ASP A 163 10.86 -2.82 -3.17
N ASN A 164 11.06 -1.75 -2.42
CA ASN A 164 12.00 -0.69 -2.81
C ASN A 164 13.47 -1.07 -2.51
N LEU A 165 13.69 -2.06 -1.64
CA LEU A 165 15.01 -2.58 -1.28
C LEU A 165 15.41 -3.78 -2.16
N GLY A 166 14.52 -4.23 -3.04
CA GLY A 166 14.75 -5.34 -3.95
C GLY A 166 14.89 -6.68 -3.23
N TRP A 167 14.28 -6.84 -2.06
CA TRP A 167 14.28 -8.13 -1.38
C TRP A 167 13.43 -9.13 -2.16
N GLU A 168 13.91 -10.37 -2.22
CA GLU A 168 13.16 -11.43 -2.86
C GLU A 168 11.88 -11.73 -2.07
N SER A 169 10.77 -11.79 -2.79
CA SER A 169 9.49 -12.20 -2.24
C SER A 169 9.58 -13.65 -1.73
N ARG A 170 9.55 -13.87 -0.41
CA ARG A 170 9.42 -15.23 0.14
C ARG A 170 8.02 -15.75 -0.19
N THR A 171 7.93 -16.55 -1.25
CA THR A 171 6.68 -17.07 -1.84
C THR A 171 5.70 -17.60 -0.79
N GLY A 172 6.16 -18.36 0.20
CA GLY A 172 5.27 -18.96 1.21
C GLY A 172 4.53 -17.96 2.12
N LEU A 173 5.14 -16.83 2.48
CA LEU A 173 4.50 -15.81 3.33
C LEU A 173 3.40 -15.07 2.57
N LEU A 174 3.68 -14.73 1.31
CA LEU A 174 2.75 -14.03 0.46
C LEU A 174 1.64 -14.95 -0.05
N GLU A 175 1.95 -16.21 -0.33
CA GLU A 175 0.96 -17.22 -0.70
C GLU A 175 -0.02 -17.45 0.44
N TYR A 176 0.46 -17.55 1.67
CA TYR A 176 -0.42 -17.69 2.82
C TYR A 176 -1.24 -16.41 3.09
N LEU A 177 -0.57 -15.27 3.31
CA LEU A 177 -1.24 -14.04 3.71
C LEU A 177 -2.16 -13.51 2.61
N VAL A 178 -1.70 -13.50 1.37
CA VAL A 178 -2.40 -12.79 0.31
C VAL A 178 -3.37 -13.72 -0.43
N VAL A 179 -2.91 -14.90 -0.84
CA VAL A 179 -3.71 -15.80 -1.69
C VAL A 179 -4.72 -16.60 -0.87
N VAL A 180 -4.30 -17.17 0.27
CA VAL A 180 -5.23 -17.98 1.07
C VAL A 180 -6.22 -17.11 1.84
N GLU A 181 -5.74 -16.03 2.46
CA GLU A 181 -6.57 -15.26 3.39
C GLU A 181 -7.48 -14.24 2.71
N TYR A 182 -6.93 -13.43 1.79
CA TYR A 182 -7.67 -12.28 1.22
C TYR A 182 -8.21 -12.52 -0.19
N THR A 183 -7.50 -13.20 -1.10
CA THR A 183 -8.08 -13.45 -2.44
C THR A 183 -9.18 -14.48 -2.47
N SER A 184 -9.25 -15.36 -1.47
CA SER A 184 -10.33 -16.34 -1.33
C SER A 184 -11.70 -15.67 -1.21
N ILE A 185 -11.77 -14.44 -0.68
CA ILE A 185 -12.97 -13.60 -0.63
C ILE A 185 -13.54 -13.33 -2.04
N PHE A 186 -12.66 -13.25 -3.03
CA PHE A 186 -12.99 -13.01 -4.44
C PHE A 186 -13.10 -14.33 -5.25
N GLY A 187 -13.11 -15.48 -4.58
CA GLY A 187 -13.18 -16.79 -5.23
C GLY A 187 -11.89 -17.24 -5.92
N ILE A 188 -10.77 -16.55 -5.67
CA ILE A 188 -9.47 -16.88 -6.24
C ILE A 188 -8.67 -17.70 -5.23
N VAL A 189 -8.38 -18.96 -5.59
CA VAL A 189 -7.68 -19.94 -4.75
C VAL A 189 -6.29 -20.31 -5.27
N THR A 190 -5.93 -19.82 -6.47
CA THR A 190 -4.61 -20.01 -7.08
C THR A 190 -4.21 -18.76 -7.86
N CYS A 191 -2.92 -18.39 -7.81
CA CYS A 191 -2.39 -17.22 -8.50
C CYS A 191 -1.06 -17.54 -9.20
N ILE A 192 -0.77 -16.85 -10.32
CA ILE A 192 0.52 -16.93 -10.99
C ILE A 192 1.44 -15.83 -10.44
N TRP A 193 2.57 -16.23 -9.85
CA TRP A 193 3.57 -15.32 -9.30
C TRP A 193 4.43 -14.71 -10.40
N ARG A 194 4.61 -13.39 -10.35
CA ARG A 194 5.62 -12.68 -11.15
C ARG A 194 6.44 -11.78 -10.25
N SER A 195 7.74 -12.03 -10.20
CA SER A 195 8.70 -11.13 -9.55
C SER A 195 9.24 -10.14 -10.58
N LEU A 196 9.23 -8.86 -10.24
CA LEU A 196 10.01 -7.86 -10.97
C LEU A 196 11.41 -7.84 -10.35
N SER A 197 12.40 -8.35 -11.08
CA SER A 197 13.82 -8.36 -10.68
C SER A 197 14.70 -7.92 -11.83
#